data_AF-A0A950E8S7-F1
#
_entry.id   AF-A0A950E8S7-F1
#
_cell.length_a   1.000
_cell.length_b   1.000
_cell.length_c   1.000
_cell.angle_alpha   90.00
_cell.angle_beta   90.00
_cell.angle_gamma   90.00
#
_symmetry.space_group_name_H-M   'P 1'
#
loop_
_entity.id
_entity.type
_entity.pdbx_description
1 polymer ?
#
loop_
_entity_poly.entity_id
_entity_poly.type
_entity_poly.pdbx_seq_one_letter_code
_entity_poly.pdbx_strand_id
1 'polypeptide(L)'
;MSSDSLPKSEATRPGRVVKLHGVIVQSDKTSWLGAWLIRPVEMLDLHLAGMGREIGSEPLAMHAGLDVELEDGRRFVVEQLFGTPRENFISGLNWTPLETFRKRDHAGWDVTISPSDFRKIDQNIICEVIEFLNQIKGRPFFGEDCTGLIERAFGKKRLFADSPTADLIGLGMRVGDPALMLLRPEAQFDPETERLIRADILRALPDPTTSWDAPNGRLWIKRALLALAIVALAAFLKKLRFGRRQSSKARRI
;
A
#
# COMPACT_ATOMS: atom_id res chain seq x y z
N MET A 1 38.39 14.46 -14.86
CA MET A 1 37.51 13.51 -14.16
C MET A 1 36.48 14.33 -13.42
N SER A 2 35.28 14.45 -13.99
CA SER A 2 34.18 15.17 -13.36
C SER A 2 33.64 14.30 -12.23
N SER A 3 33.50 14.86 -11.03
CA SER A 3 32.86 14.19 -9.92
C SER A 3 31.37 13.99 -10.26
N ASP A 4 31.00 12.76 -10.65
CA ASP A 4 29.61 12.34 -10.76
C ASP A 4 28.95 12.47 -9.38
N SER A 5 28.31 13.61 -9.17
CA SER A 5 27.42 13.79 -8.02
C SER A 5 26.28 12.79 -8.17
N LEU A 6 26.20 11.84 -7.23
CA LEU A 6 25.03 10.98 -7.07
C LEU A 6 23.76 11.83 -7.19
N PRO A 7 22.73 11.37 -7.93
CA PRO A 7 21.52 12.15 -8.13
C PRO A 7 20.92 12.54 -6.79
N LYS A 8 20.76 13.86 -6.56
CA LYS A 8 20.17 14.41 -5.34
C LYS A 8 18.78 13.81 -5.17
N SER A 9 18.63 13.03 -4.11
CA SER A 9 17.48 12.18 -3.83
C SER A 9 16.32 12.90 -3.19
N GLU A 10 16.01 14.11 -3.61
CA GLU A 10 14.84 14.82 -3.13
C GLU A 10 13.64 14.27 -3.90
N ALA A 11 12.64 13.72 -3.20
CA ALA A 11 11.34 13.52 -3.82
C ALA A 11 10.83 14.91 -4.21
N THR A 12 11.00 15.28 -5.48
CA THR A 12 10.74 16.65 -5.94
C THR A 12 9.24 16.89 -5.87
N ARG A 13 8.79 17.49 -4.77
CA ARG A 13 7.39 17.90 -4.60
C ARG A 13 7.09 18.98 -5.65
N PRO A 14 6.04 18.81 -6.48
CA PRO A 14 5.74 19.68 -7.61
C PRO A 14 5.26 21.09 -7.23
N GLY A 15 4.88 21.33 -5.97
CA GLY A 15 4.41 22.62 -5.46
C GLY A 15 3.97 22.52 -4.00
N ARG A 16 3.59 23.64 -3.38
CA ARG A 16 3.06 23.65 -2.00
C ARG A 16 1.64 23.05 -2.00
N VAL A 17 1.37 22.11 -1.09
CA VAL A 17 0.02 21.58 -0.86
C VAL A 17 -0.80 22.62 -0.09
N VAL A 18 -1.99 22.96 -0.60
CA VAL A 18 -2.91 23.91 0.04
C VAL A 18 -4.21 23.26 0.48
N LYS A 19 -4.55 22.09 -0.05
CA LYS A 19 -5.78 21.38 0.29
C LYS A 19 -5.58 19.86 0.23
N LEU A 20 -6.19 19.16 1.18
CA LEU A 20 -6.40 17.71 1.15
C LEU A 20 -7.88 17.47 0.79
N HIS A 21 -8.13 16.87 -0.37
CA HIS A 21 -9.48 16.49 -0.77
C HIS A 21 -9.93 15.19 -0.10
N GLY A 22 -9.00 14.27 0.13
CA GLY A 22 -9.33 12.99 0.75
C GLY A 22 -8.28 11.91 0.59
N VAL A 23 -8.67 10.71 1.02
CA VAL A 23 -7.98 9.47 0.66
C VAL A 23 -8.62 8.98 -0.63
N ILE A 24 -7.86 8.98 -1.71
CA ILE A 24 -8.30 8.38 -2.97
C ILE A 24 -7.91 6.91 -2.96
N VAL A 25 -8.89 6.06 -3.23
CA VAL A 25 -8.73 4.61 -3.31
C VAL A 25 -9.08 4.13 -4.70
N GLN A 26 -8.37 3.10 -5.16
CA GLN A 26 -8.52 2.55 -6.49
C GLN A 26 -8.55 1.03 -6.43
N SER A 27 -9.43 0.43 -7.23
CA SER A 27 -9.50 -1.01 -7.43
C SER A 27 -9.30 -1.32 -8.89
N ASP A 28 -8.28 -2.10 -9.25
CA ASP A 28 -8.24 -2.68 -10.59
C ASP A 28 -9.17 -3.90 -10.70
N LYS A 29 -9.77 -4.08 -11.89
CA LYS A 29 -10.54 -5.29 -12.22
C LYS A 29 -9.73 -6.33 -13.00
N THR A 30 -8.65 -5.91 -13.65
CA THR A 30 -7.97 -6.72 -14.66
C THR A 30 -6.49 -7.01 -14.35
N SER A 31 -5.95 -6.56 -13.21
CA SER A 31 -4.56 -6.90 -12.92
C SER A 31 -4.40 -8.36 -12.51
N TRP A 32 -3.35 -8.98 -13.04
CA TRP A 32 -3.01 -10.36 -12.71
C TRP A 32 -2.69 -10.50 -11.22
N LEU A 33 -2.03 -9.51 -10.63
CA LEU A 33 -1.62 -9.49 -9.22
C LEU A 33 -2.85 -9.41 -8.31
N GLY A 34 -3.79 -8.54 -8.67
CA GLY A 34 -5.10 -8.45 -8.07
C GLY A 34 -5.80 -9.80 -8.06
N ALA A 35 -6.02 -10.35 -9.25
CA ALA A 35 -6.78 -11.58 -9.46
C ALA A 35 -6.23 -12.81 -8.71
N TRP A 36 -4.90 -12.96 -8.63
CA TRP A 36 -4.29 -14.19 -8.12
C TRP A 36 -3.81 -14.14 -6.67
N LEU A 37 -3.58 -12.95 -6.09
CA LEU A 37 -3.06 -12.82 -4.73
C LEU A 37 -3.96 -11.99 -3.83
N ILE A 38 -4.41 -10.83 -4.28
CA ILE A 38 -5.19 -9.90 -3.43
C ILE A 38 -6.64 -10.38 -3.30
N ARG A 39 -7.29 -10.75 -4.41
CA ARG A 39 -8.71 -11.19 -4.40
C ARG A 39 -8.96 -12.46 -3.56
N PRO A 40 -8.09 -13.48 -3.58
CA PRO A 40 -8.26 -14.63 -2.69
C PRO A 40 -8.16 -14.28 -1.20
N VAL A 41 -7.23 -13.40 -0.83
CA VAL A 41 -7.08 -12.94 0.58
C VAL A 41 -8.27 -12.08 0.99
N GLU A 42 -8.68 -11.14 0.14
CA GLU A 42 -9.90 -10.35 0.34
C GLU A 42 -11.12 -11.25 0.57
N MET A 43 -11.30 -12.28 -0.26
CA MET A 43 -12.42 -13.21 -0.11
C MET A 43 -12.39 -13.94 1.23
N LEU A 44 -11.21 -14.35 1.68
CA LEU A 44 -11.03 -15.01 2.97
C LEU A 44 -11.27 -14.05 4.14
N ASP A 45 -10.74 -12.82 4.06
CA ASP A 45 -10.95 -11.77 5.07
C ASP A 45 -12.42 -11.44 5.26
N LEU A 46 -13.13 -11.24 4.15
CA LEU A 46 -14.56 -10.98 4.15
C LEU A 46 -15.33 -12.17 4.74
N HIS A 47 -15.01 -13.39 4.32
CA HIS A 47 -15.66 -14.59 4.84
C HIS A 47 -15.45 -14.75 6.36
N LEU A 48 -14.21 -14.55 6.84
CA LEU A 48 -13.85 -14.67 8.25
C LEU A 48 -14.44 -13.56 9.10
N ALA A 49 -14.63 -12.37 8.54
CA ALA A 49 -15.40 -11.31 9.18
C ALA A 49 -16.92 -11.57 9.23
N GLY A 50 -17.38 -12.73 8.74
CA GLY A 50 -18.80 -13.06 8.62
C GLY A 50 -19.50 -12.30 7.49
N MET A 51 -18.74 -11.64 6.62
CA MET A 51 -19.21 -10.81 5.53
C MET A 51 -19.13 -11.61 4.23
N GLY A 52 -20.04 -12.59 4.08
CA GLY A 52 -20.13 -13.43 2.89
C GLY A 52 -20.27 -12.61 1.61
N ARG A 53 -19.70 -13.11 0.50
CA ARG A 53 -19.81 -12.45 -0.81
C ARG A 53 -21.20 -12.68 -1.39
N GLU A 54 -21.87 -11.62 -1.85
CA GLU A 54 -22.79 -11.77 -2.98
C GLU A 54 -21.95 -11.96 -4.25
N ILE A 55 -22.09 -13.11 -4.90
CA ILE A 55 -21.37 -13.43 -6.14
C ILE A 55 -21.72 -12.33 -7.17
N GLY A 56 -20.72 -11.50 -7.54
CA GLY A 56 -20.90 -10.38 -8.47
C GLY A 56 -20.64 -8.98 -7.90
N SER A 57 -20.39 -8.85 -6.59
CA SER A 57 -20.05 -7.55 -5.98
C SER A 57 -18.74 -6.96 -6.52
N GLU A 58 -18.66 -5.62 -6.53
CA GLU A 58 -17.44 -4.90 -6.89
C GLU A 58 -16.29 -5.30 -5.96
N PRO A 59 -15.07 -5.45 -6.51
CA PRO A 59 -13.90 -5.70 -5.69
C PRO A 59 -13.56 -4.50 -4.80
N LEU A 60 -13.00 -4.74 -3.61
CA LEU A 60 -12.48 -3.67 -2.76
C LEU A 60 -11.25 -2.99 -3.38
N ALA A 61 -10.99 -1.76 -2.94
CA ALA A 61 -9.79 -1.04 -3.31
C ALA A 61 -8.52 -1.81 -2.90
N MET A 62 -7.53 -1.78 -3.79
CA MET A 62 -6.22 -2.42 -3.59
C MET A 62 -5.06 -1.44 -3.67
N HIS A 63 -5.40 -0.16 -3.78
CA HIS A 63 -4.43 0.90 -3.79
C HIS A 63 -5.05 2.16 -3.21
N ALA A 64 -4.23 2.96 -2.55
CA ALA A 64 -4.66 4.18 -1.90
C ALA A 64 -3.58 5.26 -1.98
N GLY A 65 -4.02 6.51 -2.01
CA GLY A 65 -3.17 7.69 -1.93
C GLY A 65 -3.91 8.88 -1.33
N LEU A 66 -3.21 10.00 -1.17
CA LEU A 66 -3.78 11.26 -0.69
C LEU A 66 -4.05 12.18 -1.88
N ASP A 67 -5.31 12.49 -2.12
CA ASP A 67 -5.71 13.46 -3.16
C ASP A 67 -5.53 14.87 -2.64
N VAL A 68 -4.63 15.63 -3.27
CA VAL A 68 -4.22 16.95 -2.82
C VAL A 68 -4.28 17.97 -3.94
N GLU A 69 -4.52 19.21 -3.56
CA GLU A 69 -4.40 20.37 -4.44
C GLU A 69 -3.16 21.18 -4.09
N LEU A 70 -2.46 21.62 -5.12
CA LEU A 70 -1.34 22.53 -5.00
C LEU A 70 -1.79 23.99 -5.10
N GLU A 71 -0.93 24.91 -4.68
CA GLU A 71 -1.17 26.35 -4.74
C GLU A 71 -1.51 26.88 -6.15
N ASP A 72 -1.04 26.20 -7.20
CA ASP A 72 -1.35 26.52 -8.60
C ASP A 72 -2.66 25.90 -9.12
N GLY A 73 -3.46 25.27 -8.24
CA GLY A 73 -4.74 24.64 -8.54
C GLY A 73 -4.66 23.24 -9.15
N ARG A 74 -3.45 22.73 -9.45
CA ARG A 74 -3.31 21.37 -9.98
C ARG A 74 -3.55 20.33 -8.88
N ARG A 75 -4.16 19.21 -9.25
CA ARG A 75 -4.42 18.07 -8.36
C ARG A 75 -3.46 16.92 -8.58
N PHE A 76 -2.98 16.36 -7.47
CA PHE A 76 -2.04 15.25 -7.43
C PHE A 76 -2.52 14.21 -6.43
N VAL A 77 -2.09 12.98 -6.65
CA VAL A 77 -2.18 11.89 -5.69
C VAL A 77 -0.78 11.67 -5.11
N VAL A 78 -0.67 11.84 -3.80
CA VAL A 78 0.53 11.45 -3.03
C VAL A 78 0.40 9.99 -2.67
N GLU A 79 1.23 9.15 -3.28
CA GLU A 79 1.07 7.70 -3.21
C GLU A 79 2.42 6.96 -3.13
N GLN A 80 2.35 5.72 -2.67
CA GLN A 80 3.40 4.74 -2.92
C GLN A 80 3.05 3.93 -4.17
N LEU A 81 3.61 4.31 -5.31
CA LEU A 81 3.48 3.50 -6.52
C LEU A 81 4.26 2.19 -6.40
N PHE A 82 3.61 1.11 -6.81
CA PHE A 82 4.28 -0.05 -7.38
C PHE A 82 4.87 0.33 -8.75
N GLY A 83 5.97 1.08 -8.72
CA GLY A 83 6.83 1.22 -9.89
C GLY A 83 7.72 -0.02 -10.07
N THR A 84 8.65 0.07 -11.01
CA THR A 84 9.79 -0.85 -11.13
C THR A 84 10.49 -1.02 -9.77
N PRO A 85 11.19 -2.14 -9.51
CA PRO A 85 12.00 -2.30 -8.30
C PRO A 85 12.95 -1.11 -8.05
N ARG A 86 13.39 -0.46 -9.13
CA ARG A 86 14.19 0.76 -9.12
C ARG A 86 13.41 1.97 -8.60
N GLU A 87 12.18 2.20 -9.03
CA GLU A 87 11.34 3.30 -8.53
C GLU A 87 10.98 3.10 -7.06
N ASN A 88 10.65 1.86 -6.64
CA ASN A 88 10.48 1.51 -5.23
C ASN A 88 11.76 1.75 -4.38
N PHE A 89 12.94 1.65 -4.99
CA PHE A 89 14.24 1.86 -4.34
C PHE A 89 14.72 3.32 -4.39
N ILE A 90 14.33 4.09 -5.40
CA ILE A 90 14.75 5.48 -5.64
C ILE A 90 13.73 6.49 -5.10
N SER A 91 12.44 6.18 -5.02
CA SER A 91 11.45 7.06 -4.41
C SER A 91 10.36 6.24 -3.74
N GLY A 92 10.35 6.24 -2.40
CA GLY A 92 9.24 5.66 -1.61
C GLY A 92 7.97 6.51 -1.63
N LEU A 93 7.95 7.61 -2.38
CA LEU A 93 6.81 8.53 -2.49
C LEU A 93 6.72 9.07 -3.92
N ASN A 94 5.53 9.13 -4.47
CA ASN A 94 5.29 9.71 -5.78
C ASN A 94 4.20 10.78 -5.70
N TRP A 95 4.39 11.83 -6.50
CA TRP A 95 3.41 12.88 -6.73
C TRP A 95 2.86 12.67 -8.13
N THR A 96 1.79 11.90 -8.24
CA THR A 96 1.19 11.53 -9.53
C THR A 96 0.08 12.52 -9.88
N PRO A 97 0.07 13.16 -11.06
CA PRO A 97 -1.08 13.96 -11.48
C PRO A 97 -2.37 13.14 -11.40
N LEU A 98 -3.46 13.72 -10.86
CA LEU A 98 -4.70 12.98 -10.62
C LEU A 98 -5.23 12.26 -11.88
N GLU A 99 -5.18 12.92 -13.04
CA GLU A 99 -5.57 12.31 -14.32
C GLU A 99 -4.71 11.10 -14.69
N THR A 100 -3.41 11.13 -14.38
CA THR A 100 -2.50 10.00 -14.60
C THR A 100 -2.83 8.84 -13.68
N PHE A 101 -3.17 9.12 -12.42
CA PHE A 101 -3.59 8.10 -11.45
C PHE A 101 -4.86 7.39 -11.93
N ARG A 102 -5.89 8.14 -12.32
CA ARG A 102 -7.17 7.59 -12.82
C ARG A 102 -7.02 6.73 -14.07
N LYS A 103 -6.10 7.09 -14.97
CA LYS A 103 -5.83 6.28 -16.18
C LYS A 103 -5.28 4.89 -15.88
N ARG A 104 -4.77 4.63 -14.67
CA ARG A 104 -4.27 3.31 -14.24
C ARG A 104 -5.37 2.34 -13.82
N ASP A 105 -6.62 2.77 -13.85
CA ASP A 105 -7.72 2.00 -13.30
C ASP A 105 -7.98 0.68 -14.04
N HIS A 106 -7.43 0.47 -15.24
CA HIS A 106 -7.48 -0.81 -15.97
C HIS A 106 -8.90 -1.43 -16.00
N ALA A 107 -9.91 -0.60 -16.29
CA ALA A 107 -11.35 -0.92 -16.25
C ALA A 107 -11.96 -1.14 -14.85
N GLY A 108 -11.31 -0.60 -13.83
CA GLY A 108 -11.68 -0.67 -12.42
C GLY A 108 -12.62 0.44 -11.96
N TRP A 109 -12.31 1.01 -10.79
CA TRP A 109 -12.89 2.25 -10.30
C TRP A 109 -11.91 3.01 -9.37
N ASP A 110 -12.06 4.34 -9.28
CA ASP A 110 -11.45 5.18 -8.24
C ASP A 110 -12.49 6.06 -7.53
N VAL A 111 -12.30 6.26 -6.23
CA VAL A 111 -13.17 7.11 -5.39
C VAL A 111 -12.30 7.88 -4.40
N THR A 112 -12.63 9.16 -4.15
CA THR A 112 -12.02 9.96 -3.08
C THR A 112 -12.96 10.06 -1.89
N ILE A 113 -12.49 9.60 -0.73
CA ILE A 113 -13.22 9.64 0.54
C ILE A 113 -12.74 10.84 1.36
N SER A 114 -13.67 11.67 1.84
CA SER A 114 -13.31 12.83 2.66
C SER A 114 -12.57 12.36 3.91
N PRO A 115 -11.52 13.07 4.37
CA PRO A 115 -10.81 12.66 5.58
C PRO A 115 -11.73 12.62 6.80
N SER A 116 -12.74 13.49 6.86
CA SER A 116 -13.72 13.60 7.95
C SER A 116 -14.65 12.38 8.07
N ASP A 117 -14.73 11.56 7.02
CA ASP A 117 -15.56 10.36 6.97
C ASP A 117 -14.84 9.15 7.58
N PHE A 118 -13.53 9.28 7.84
CA PHE A 118 -12.77 8.29 8.60
C PHE A 118 -12.98 8.47 10.11
N ARG A 119 -12.96 7.37 10.84
CA ARG A 119 -13.07 7.40 12.30
C ARG A 119 -11.92 8.20 12.91
N LYS A 120 -12.23 9.00 13.94
CA LYS A 120 -11.23 9.72 14.77
C LYS A 120 -10.39 10.74 13.99
N ILE A 121 -10.85 11.19 12.83
CA ILE A 121 -10.24 12.27 12.04
C ILE A 121 -11.12 13.52 12.16
N ASP A 122 -10.50 14.62 12.59
CA ASP A 122 -11.10 15.94 12.71
C ASP A 122 -10.36 16.95 11.84
N GLN A 123 -10.84 18.19 11.83
CA GLN A 123 -10.26 19.26 11.01
C GLN A 123 -8.82 19.62 11.40
N ASN A 124 -8.45 19.49 12.68
CA ASN A 124 -7.10 19.79 13.13
C ASN A 124 -6.11 18.77 12.54
N ILE A 125 -6.48 17.50 12.55
CA ILE A 125 -5.68 16.43 11.94
C ILE A 125 -5.53 16.64 10.44
N ILE A 126 -6.58 17.12 9.75
CA ILE A 126 -6.50 17.45 8.31
C ILE A 126 -5.46 18.54 8.05
N CYS A 127 -5.43 19.59 8.88
CA CYS A 127 -4.42 20.65 8.79
C CYS A 127 -3.01 20.10 9.05
N GLU A 128 -2.83 19.24 10.06
CA GLU A 128 -1.56 18.58 10.36
C GLU A 128 -1.06 17.73 9.17
N VAL A 129 -1.96 17.03 8.46
CA VAL A 129 -1.61 16.26 7.27
C VAL A 129 -1.09 17.18 6.17
N ILE A 130 -1.75 18.30 5.90
CA ILE A 130 -1.32 19.28 4.89
C ILE A 130 0.06 19.84 5.24
N GLU A 131 0.29 20.17 6.52
CA GLU A 131 1.60 20.64 6.99
C GLU A 131 2.67 19.55 6.86
N PHE A 132 2.37 18.33 7.28
CA PHE A 132 3.26 17.18 7.16
C PHE A 132 3.68 16.94 5.72
N LEU A 133 2.72 16.86 4.79
CA LEU A 133 2.98 16.72 3.36
C LEU A 133 3.88 17.82 2.83
N ASN A 134 3.77 19.02 3.40
CA ASN A 134 4.60 20.14 3.02
C ASN A 134 6.02 20.12 3.60
N GLN A 135 6.27 19.27 4.58
CA GLN A 135 7.56 19.13 5.27
C GLN A 135 8.31 17.86 4.87
N ILE A 136 7.71 16.96 4.09
CA ILE A 136 8.38 15.74 3.61
C ILE A 136 9.66 16.14 2.85
N LYS A 137 10.80 15.65 3.35
CA LYS A 137 12.11 15.78 2.73
C LYS A 137 12.68 14.39 2.46
N GLY A 138 13.40 14.22 1.35
CA GLY A 138 14.12 12.99 1.04
C GLY A 138 13.20 11.79 0.76
N ARG A 139 13.55 10.62 1.31
CA ARG A 139 12.94 9.29 0.99
C ARG A 139 12.44 8.52 2.23
N PRO A 140 11.50 9.06 3.04
CA PRO A 140 11.27 8.52 4.37
C PRO A 140 10.38 7.27 4.44
N PHE A 141 9.81 6.78 3.32
CA PHE A 141 8.78 5.73 3.30
C PHE A 141 9.25 4.40 2.70
N PHE A 142 10.56 4.15 2.63
CA PHE A 142 11.08 2.89 2.11
C PHE A 142 10.61 1.70 2.97
N GLY A 143 9.85 0.78 2.36
CA GLY A 143 9.36 -0.43 3.03
C GLY A 143 7.98 -0.30 3.69
N GLU A 144 7.35 0.88 3.60
CA GLU A 144 5.92 1.05 3.90
C GLU A 144 5.06 0.53 2.74
N ASP A 145 3.75 0.40 2.97
CA ASP A 145 2.75 0.23 1.91
C ASP A 145 1.88 1.50 1.78
N CYS A 146 0.96 1.50 0.82
CA CYS A 146 0.07 2.62 0.55
C CYS A 146 -0.72 3.06 1.80
N THR A 147 -1.26 2.11 2.58
CA THR A 147 -2.00 2.40 3.81
C THR A 147 -1.12 2.93 4.92
N GLY A 148 0.10 2.42 5.06
CA GLY A 148 1.09 2.89 6.03
C GLY A 148 1.51 4.33 5.78
N LEU A 149 1.75 4.70 4.51
CA LEU A 149 2.02 6.09 4.13
C LEU A 149 0.89 7.02 4.56
N ILE A 150 -0.36 6.64 4.27
CA ILE A 150 -1.54 7.43 4.60
C ILE A 150 -1.64 7.61 6.11
N GLU A 151 -1.65 6.52 6.88
CA GLU A 151 -1.77 6.59 8.33
C GLU A 151 -0.63 7.40 8.97
N ARG A 152 0.58 7.30 8.43
CA ARG A 152 1.72 8.13 8.85
C ARG A 152 1.47 9.61 8.60
N ALA A 153 0.89 9.97 7.46
CA ALA A 153 0.50 11.34 7.17
C ALA A 153 -0.58 11.85 8.13
N PHE A 154 -1.51 10.97 8.54
CA PHE A 154 -2.52 11.23 9.57
C PHE A 154 -1.99 11.09 11.02
N GLY A 155 -0.71 11.35 11.25
CA GLY A 155 -0.13 11.34 12.59
C GLY A 155 -0.12 9.95 13.25
N LYS A 156 0.03 8.89 12.44
CA LYS A 156 0.04 7.47 12.87
C LYS A 156 -1.30 6.99 13.42
N LYS A 157 -2.39 7.65 13.07
CA LYS A 157 -3.75 7.19 13.38
C LYS A 157 -4.12 6.04 12.47
N ARG A 158 -4.89 5.10 13.01
CA ARG A 158 -5.38 3.96 12.24
C ARG A 158 -6.56 4.39 11.38
N LEU A 159 -6.39 4.30 10.06
CA LEU A 159 -7.42 4.56 9.05
C LEU A 159 -7.88 3.27 8.37
N PHE A 160 -7.15 2.17 8.57
CA PHE A 160 -7.46 0.87 8.00
C PHE A 160 -7.50 -0.22 9.08
N ALA A 161 -8.46 -1.12 8.97
CA ALA A 161 -8.64 -2.25 9.86
C ALA A 161 -7.50 -3.26 9.73
N ASP A 162 -7.38 -4.15 10.72
CA ASP A 162 -6.54 -5.33 10.61
C ASP A 162 -7.22 -6.36 9.70
N SER A 163 -6.41 -7.23 9.06
CA SER A 163 -6.95 -8.34 8.26
C SER A 163 -7.46 -9.44 9.20
N PRO A 164 -8.76 -9.79 9.15
CA PRO A 164 -9.31 -10.89 9.93
C PRO A 164 -8.60 -12.23 9.70
N THR A 165 -8.11 -12.47 8.48
CA THR A 165 -7.30 -13.65 8.14
C THR A 165 -5.98 -13.65 8.88
N ALA A 166 -5.28 -12.51 8.90
CA ALA A 166 -4.01 -12.37 9.61
C ALA A 166 -4.18 -12.61 11.12
N ASP A 167 -5.24 -12.04 11.69
CA ASP A 167 -5.60 -12.25 13.09
C ASP A 167 -5.94 -13.72 13.39
N LEU A 168 -6.70 -14.39 12.52
CA LEU A 168 -7.06 -15.81 12.69
C LEU A 168 -5.85 -16.73 12.76
N ILE A 169 -4.82 -16.47 11.94
CA ILE A 169 -3.59 -17.28 11.91
C ILE A 169 -2.58 -16.86 12.98
N GLY A 170 -2.96 -15.98 13.91
CA GLY A 170 -2.13 -15.54 15.03
C GLY A 170 -0.94 -14.68 14.60
N LEU A 171 -0.96 -14.16 13.37
CA LEU A 171 0.04 -13.25 12.88
C LEU A 171 -0.54 -11.84 13.06
N GLY A 172 -0.23 -11.20 14.19
CA GLY A 172 -0.58 -9.79 14.46
C GLY A 172 0.13 -8.85 13.50
N MET A 173 -0.25 -8.91 12.23
CA MET A 173 0.39 -8.27 11.11
C MET A 173 -0.59 -7.38 10.37
N ARG A 174 -0.05 -6.31 9.81
CA ARG A 174 -0.80 -5.39 8.97
C ARG A 174 -0.84 -5.91 7.54
N VAL A 175 -2.03 -5.85 6.95
CA VAL A 175 -2.26 -6.10 5.53
C VAL A 175 -2.73 -4.80 4.92
N GLY A 176 -1.95 -4.23 3.99
CA GLY A 176 -2.33 -2.99 3.30
C GLY A 176 -3.38 -3.17 2.22
N ASP A 177 -3.51 -4.40 1.68
CA ASP A 177 -4.38 -4.70 0.54
C ASP A 177 -5.22 -5.97 0.82
N PRO A 178 -6.56 -5.91 0.67
CA PRO A 178 -7.35 -4.75 0.27
C PRO A 178 -7.39 -3.66 1.35
N ALA A 179 -7.65 -2.42 0.92
CA ALA A 179 -7.74 -1.28 1.82
C ALA A 179 -9.06 -1.35 2.63
N LEU A 180 -9.01 -1.94 3.83
CA LEU A 180 -10.13 -2.06 4.75
C LEU A 180 -10.36 -0.75 5.53
N MET A 181 -10.87 0.29 4.86
CA MET A 181 -11.03 1.62 5.46
C MET A 181 -11.97 1.62 6.69
N LEU A 182 -11.56 2.31 7.74
CA LEU A 182 -12.34 2.51 8.97
C LEU A 182 -13.23 3.75 8.82
N LEU A 183 -14.38 3.58 8.21
CA LEU A 183 -15.36 4.63 8.00
C LEU A 183 -16.17 4.89 9.28
N ARG A 184 -16.60 6.15 9.47
CA ARG A 184 -17.55 6.51 10.51
C ARG A 184 -18.90 5.84 10.25
N PRO A 185 -19.59 5.32 11.27
CA PRO A 185 -20.91 4.71 11.10
C PRO A 185 -21.93 5.61 10.39
N GLU A 186 -21.84 6.92 10.62
CA GLU A 186 -22.70 7.96 10.07
C GLU A 186 -22.23 8.56 8.75
N ALA A 187 -21.08 8.14 8.22
CA ALA A 187 -20.63 8.59 6.90
C ALA A 187 -21.66 8.20 5.84
N GLN A 188 -21.97 9.14 4.95
CA GLN A 188 -22.93 8.97 3.87
C GLN A 188 -22.26 9.31 2.55
N PHE A 189 -22.40 8.42 1.58
CA PHE A 189 -21.89 8.65 0.23
C PHE A 189 -23.03 8.63 -0.79
N ASP A 190 -22.74 9.08 -2.01
CA ASP A 190 -23.67 8.87 -3.11
C ASP A 190 -23.82 7.35 -3.40
N PRO A 191 -24.93 6.92 -4.04
CA PRO A 191 -25.22 5.51 -4.24
C PRO A 191 -24.15 4.74 -5.01
N GLU A 192 -23.43 5.40 -5.93
CA GLU A 192 -22.36 4.77 -6.69
C GLU A 192 -21.17 4.52 -5.78
N THR A 193 -20.73 5.53 -5.04
CA THR A 193 -19.64 5.41 -4.06
C THR A 193 -19.94 4.37 -2.98
N GLU A 194 -21.13 4.39 -2.37
CA GLU A 194 -21.56 3.39 -1.36
C GLU A 194 -21.35 1.97 -1.88
N ARG A 195 -21.75 1.72 -3.13
CA ARG A 195 -21.63 0.41 -3.80
C ARG A 195 -20.17 0.05 -4.09
N LEU A 196 -19.39 0.99 -4.65
CA LEU A 196 -18.00 0.74 -5.06
C LEU A 196 -17.12 0.40 -3.86
N ILE A 197 -17.20 1.19 -2.80
CA ILE A 197 -16.36 0.98 -1.60
C ILE A 197 -16.98 -0.04 -0.64
N ARG A 198 -18.23 -0.48 -0.86
CA ARG A 198 -18.98 -1.36 0.04
C ARG A 198 -19.05 -0.75 1.44
N ALA A 199 -19.53 0.47 1.50
CA ALA A 199 -19.50 1.30 2.70
C ALA A 199 -20.31 0.71 3.86
N ASP A 200 -21.34 -0.09 3.59
CA ASP A 200 -22.09 -0.87 4.59
C ASP A 200 -21.17 -1.81 5.39
N ILE A 201 -20.31 -2.54 4.68
CA ILE A 201 -19.32 -3.47 5.24
C ILE A 201 -18.22 -2.71 5.96
N LEU A 202 -17.65 -1.69 5.32
CA LEU A 202 -16.54 -0.92 5.88
C LEU A 202 -16.93 -0.18 7.17
N ARG A 203 -18.18 0.29 7.27
CA ARG A 203 -18.71 0.91 8.50
C ARG A 203 -18.87 -0.09 9.64
N ALA A 204 -19.11 -1.38 9.35
CA ALA A 204 -19.28 -2.44 10.34
C ALA A 204 -17.95 -3.04 10.82
N LEU A 205 -16.82 -2.69 10.21
CA LEU A 205 -15.51 -3.24 10.61
C LEU A 205 -15.17 -2.90 12.07
N PRO A 206 -14.57 -3.85 12.82
CA PRO A 206 -14.09 -3.58 14.17
C PRO A 206 -12.93 -2.57 14.14
N ASP A 207 -12.74 -1.88 15.25
CA ASP A 207 -11.53 -1.09 15.44
C ASP A 207 -10.30 -2.03 15.45
N PRO A 208 -9.16 -1.59 14.89
CA PRO A 208 -7.96 -2.41 14.83
C PRO A 208 -7.36 -2.63 16.22
N THR A 209 -6.78 -3.81 16.41
CA THR A 209 -6.14 -4.22 17.67
C THR A 209 -4.62 -4.06 17.62
N THR A 210 -4.03 -4.04 16.42
CA THR A 210 -2.59 -3.85 16.25
C THR A 210 -2.18 -2.37 16.32
N SER A 211 -0.93 -2.10 16.70
CA SER A 211 -0.36 -0.75 16.63
C SER A 211 -0.10 -0.33 15.18
N TRP A 212 0.02 0.98 14.93
CA TRP A 212 0.33 1.48 13.59
C TRP A 212 1.67 0.92 13.06
N ASP A 213 2.66 0.68 13.93
CA ASP A 213 3.98 0.18 13.55
C ASP A 213 4.08 -1.35 13.55
N ALA A 214 2.95 -2.05 13.71
CA ALA A 214 2.92 -3.49 13.65
C ALA A 214 3.49 -4.00 12.30
N PRO A 215 4.17 -5.16 12.30
CA PRO A 215 4.88 -5.62 11.13
C PRO A 215 3.95 -5.78 9.92
N ASN A 216 4.37 -5.23 8.78
CA ASN A 216 3.67 -5.42 7.53
C ASN A 216 3.92 -6.85 7.00
N GLY A 217 2.87 -7.60 6.68
CA GLY A 217 2.98 -8.96 6.13
C GLY A 217 3.86 -9.01 4.87
N ARG A 218 3.85 -7.95 4.07
CA ARG A 218 4.69 -7.81 2.87
C ARG A 218 6.19 -7.77 3.18
N LEU A 219 6.58 -7.16 4.31
CA LEU A 219 7.98 -7.15 4.74
C LEU A 219 8.43 -8.55 5.15
N TRP A 220 7.57 -9.31 5.83
CA TRP A 220 7.85 -10.70 6.20
C TRP A 220 7.97 -11.60 4.98
N ILE A 221 7.09 -11.46 3.98
CA ILE A 221 7.18 -12.19 2.71
C ILE A 221 8.50 -11.87 2.00
N LYS A 222 8.88 -10.59 1.90
CA LYS A 222 10.17 -10.19 1.31
C LYS A 222 11.36 -10.79 2.07
N ARG A 223 11.32 -10.80 3.40
CA ARG A 223 12.37 -11.39 4.25
C ARG A 223 12.46 -12.91 4.07
N ALA A 224 11.33 -13.60 4.01
CA ALA A 224 11.26 -15.04 3.78
C ALA A 224 11.82 -15.41 2.40
N LEU A 225 11.43 -14.69 1.34
CA LEU A 225 11.95 -14.89 -0.01
C LEU A 225 13.46 -14.64 -0.10
N LEU A 226 13.96 -13.59 0.56
CA LEU A 226 15.40 -13.33 0.62
C LEU A 226 16.15 -14.45 1.33
N ALA A 227 15.63 -14.93 2.46
CA ALA A 227 16.20 -16.06 3.19
C ALA A 227 16.25 -17.33 2.32
N LEU A 228 15.15 -17.62 1.60
CA LEU A 228 15.09 -18.75 0.65
C LEU A 228 16.12 -18.60 -0.48
N ALA A 229 16.29 -17.39 -1.03
CA ALA A 229 17.28 -17.13 -2.07
C ALA A 229 18.72 -17.33 -1.56
N ILE A 230 19.01 -16.89 -0.33
CA ILE A 230 20.32 -17.11 0.32
C ILE A 230 20.57 -18.62 0.52
N VAL A 231 19.58 -19.36 1.00
CA VAL A 231 19.69 -20.82 1.18
C VAL A 231 19.91 -21.53 -0.15
N ALA A 232 19.17 -21.16 -1.19
CA ALA A 232 19.33 -21.71 -2.54
C ALA A 232 20.73 -21.42 -3.11
N LEU A 233 21.23 -20.19 -2.95
CA LEU A 233 22.58 -19.81 -3.37
C LEU A 233 23.66 -20.59 -2.62
N ALA A 234 23.52 -20.74 -1.29
CA ALA A 234 24.44 -21.53 -0.48
C ALA A 234 24.46 -23.00 -0.92
N ALA A 235 23.29 -23.59 -1.19
CA ALA A 235 23.17 -24.96 -1.71
C ALA A 235 23.82 -25.10 -3.10
N PHE A 236 23.61 -24.14 -3.98
CA PHE A 236 24.22 -24.10 -5.31
C PHE A 236 25.76 -23.99 -5.24
N LEU A 237 26.29 -23.08 -4.41
CA LEU A 237 27.74 -22.94 -4.21
C LEU A 237 28.37 -24.19 -3.57
N LYS A 238 27.67 -24.86 -2.66
CA LYS A 238 28.09 -26.15 -2.09
C LYS A 238 28.16 -27.21 -3.18
N LYS A 239 27.14 -27.32 -4.06
CA LYS A 239 27.14 -28.24 -5.20
C LYS A 239 28.30 -28.00 -6.15
N LEU A 240 28.61 -26.74 -6.49
CA LEU A 240 29.75 -26.37 -7.34
C LEU A 240 31.11 -26.76 -6.72
N ARG A 241 31.29 -26.56 -5.41
CA ARG A 241 32.52 -26.94 -4.70
C ARG A 241 32.74 -28.46 -4.65
N PHE A 242 31.67 -29.25 -4.47
CA PHE A 242 31.76 -30.70 -4.47
C PHE A 242 31.94 -31.30 -5.87
N GLY A 243 31.29 -30.74 -6.91
CA GLY A 243 31.46 -31.17 -8.30
C GLY A 243 32.88 -30.97 -8.84
N ARG A 244 33.56 -29.87 -8.47
CA ARG A 244 34.97 -29.64 -8.85
C ARG A 244 35.94 -30.63 -8.20
N ARG A 245 35.68 -31.09 -6.97
CA ARG A 245 36.51 -32.08 -6.26
C ARG A 245 36.40 -33.49 -6.84
N GLN A 246 35.26 -33.86 -7.42
CA GLN A 246 35.11 -35.15 -8.11
C GLN A 246 35.77 -35.15 -9.49
N SER A 247 35.67 -34.05 -10.25
CA SER A 247 36.34 -33.92 -11.55
C SER A 247 37.88 -33.92 -11.45
N SER A 248 38.46 -33.37 -10.38
CA SER A 248 39.91 -33.41 -10.15
C SER A 248 40.44 -34.80 -9.79
N LYS A 249 39.61 -35.69 -9.25
CA LYS A 249 39.99 -37.10 -9.01
C LYS A 249 39.89 -37.95 -10.28
N ALA A 250 38.99 -37.63 -11.21
CA ALA A 250 38.82 -38.36 -12.46
C ALA A 250 39.89 -38.06 -13.54
N ARG A 251 40.68 -36.98 -13.40
CA ARG A 251 41.79 -36.62 -14.32
C ARG A 251 43.17 -37.11 -13.88
N ARG A 252 43.26 -37.94 -12.84
CA ARG A 252 44.52 -38.53 -12.33
C ARG A 252 44.59 -40.05 -12.55
N ILE A 253 43.86 -40.56 -13.53
CA ILE A 253 43.98 -41.94 -14.03
C ILE A 253 44.44 -41.85 -15.47
#